data_AF-A0A4U9DC54-F1
#
_entry.id   AF-A0A4U9DC54-F1
#
_cell.length_a   1.000
_cell.length_b   1.000
_cell.length_c   1.000
_cell.angle_alpha   90.00
_cell.angle_beta   90.00
_cell.angle_gamma   90.00
#
_symmetry.space_group_name_H-M   'P 1'
#
loop_
_entity.id
_entity.type
_entity.pdbx_description
1 polymer ?
#
loop_
_entity_poly.entity_id
_entity_poly.type
_entity_poly.pdbx_seq_one_letter_code
_entity_poly.pdbx_strand_id
1 'polypeptide(L)'
;MARRFVTERQLAIFMVLAAALLSTFLTNDVALFIVVPLTLTLKKWCAIPVNRLIIFEALAVNAGSLLTPIGNPQNILLWGRSGPQLPGVIGQMLPLAAAMMITLLALCWCCFSAARLTYHSGDRVPSWRPKLVWGCLVLYLVFLTALEMKQGLWGLALLVIGFCCWRGR
;
A
#
# COMPACT_ATOMS: atom_id res chain seq x y z
N MET A 1 16.17 -24.52 0.95
CA MET A 1 14.86 -24.05 0.44
C MET A 1 14.85 -22.54 0.12
N ALA A 2 16.00 -21.93 -0.22
CA ALA A 2 16.17 -20.48 -0.45
C ALA A 2 16.60 -20.13 -1.89
N ARG A 3 16.18 -20.94 -2.87
CA ARG A 3 16.62 -20.84 -4.28
C ARG A 3 15.51 -20.50 -5.29
N ARG A 4 14.29 -20.16 -4.84
CA ARG A 4 13.15 -19.96 -5.74
C ARG A 4 12.82 -18.51 -6.09
N PHE A 5 13.41 -17.52 -5.42
CA PHE A 5 13.21 -16.12 -5.75
C PHE A 5 14.37 -15.63 -6.61
N VAL A 6 14.11 -15.46 -7.91
CA VAL A 6 15.12 -15.14 -8.92
C VAL A 6 15.24 -13.62 -9.12
N THR A 7 14.25 -12.84 -8.64
CA THR A 7 14.18 -11.38 -8.82
C THR A 7 13.60 -10.67 -7.60
N GLU A 8 14.05 -9.43 -7.35
CA GLU A 8 13.50 -8.55 -6.30
C GLU A 8 11.98 -8.42 -6.42
N ARG A 9 11.47 -8.38 -7.66
CA ARG A 9 10.05 -8.23 -7.96
C ARG A 9 9.21 -9.41 -7.48
N GLN A 10 9.70 -10.65 -7.64
CA GLN A 10 8.97 -11.84 -7.17
C GLN A 10 8.85 -11.86 -5.65
N LEU A 11 9.94 -11.51 -4.95
CA LEU A 11 9.94 -11.47 -3.49
C LEU A 11 9.08 -10.30 -2.97
N ALA A 12 9.15 -9.13 -3.61
CA ALA A 12 8.31 -7.98 -3.26
C ALA A 12 6.82 -8.27 -3.47
N ILE A 13 6.44 -8.85 -4.63
CA ILE A 13 5.05 -9.25 -4.90
C ILE A 13 4.59 -10.31 -3.90
N PHE A 14 5.44 -11.29 -3.58
CA PHE A 14 5.12 -12.31 -2.58
C PHE A 14 4.86 -11.69 -1.20
N MET A 15 5.73 -10.80 -0.74
CA MET A 15 5.57 -10.10 0.55
C MET A 15 4.31 -9.24 0.58
N VAL A 16 4.04 -8.48 -0.48
CA VAL A 16 2.83 -7.66 -0.64
C VAL A 16 1.56 -8.51 -0.60
N LEU A 17 1.52 -9.63 -1.33
CA LEU A 17 0.38 -10.55 -1.32
C LEU A 17 0.21 -11.23 0.05
N ALA A 18 1.31 -11.66 0.67
CA ALA A 18 1.29 -12.25 2.00
C ALA A 18 0.76 -11.25 3.04
N ALA A 19 1.19 -9.98 2.96
CA ALA A 19 0.74 -8.93 3.87
C ALA A 19 -0.75 -8.60 3.67
N ALA A 20 -1.22 -8.50 2.42
CA ALA A 20 -2.63 -8.31 2.11
C ALA A 20 -3.50 -9.46 2.63
N LEU A 21 -3.09 -10.71 2.40
CA LEU A 21 -3.80 -11.90 2.89
C LEU A 21 -3.76 -11.99 4.41
N LEU A 22 -2.62 -11.69 5.05
CA LEU A 22 -2.53 -11.71 6.50
C LEU A 22 -3.48 -10.69 7.13
N SER A 23 -3.64 -9.52 6.49
CA SER A 23 -4.53 -8.45 6.95
C SER A 23 -6.02 -8.71 6.72
N THR A 24 -6.41 -9.75 6.00
CA THR A 24 -7.84 -10.16 5.93
C THR A 24 -8.22 -10.98 7.16
N PHE A 25 -7.26 -11.64 7.82
CA PHE A 25 -7.46 -12.44 9.02
C PHE A 25 -7.11 -11.68 10.30
N LEU A 26 -6.05 -10.89 10.26
CA LEU A 26 -5.60 -10.03 11.34
C LEU A 26 -6.04 -8.59 11.10
N THR A 27 -6.09 -7.78 12.15
CA THR A 27 -6.27 -6.33 11.99
C THR A 27 -5.05 -5.71 11.29
N ASN A 28 -5.28 -4.65 10.51
CA ASN A 28 -4.25 -3.93 9.75
C ASN A 28 -2.97 -3.66 10.58
N ASP A 29 -3.12 -3.10 11.78
CA ASP A 29 -1.99 -2.73 12.63
C ASP A 29 -1.19 -3.95 13.10
N VAL A 30 -1.89 -5.04 13.48
CA VAL A 30 -1.26 -6.29 13.92
C VAL A 30 -0.53 -6.96 12.76
N ALA A 31 -1.11 -6.96 11.56
CA ALA A 31 -0.45 -7.47 10.37
C ALA A 31 0.82 -6.68 10.06
N LEU A 32 0.80 -5.34 10.18
CA LEU A 32 1.98 -4.50 9.98
C LEU A 32 3.07 -4.78 11.03
N PHE A 33 2.70 -4.98 12.30
CA PHE A 33 3.64 -5.36 13.36
C PHE A 33 4.34 -6.70 13.13
N ILE A 34 3.74 -7.61 12.37
CA ILE A 34 4.35 -8.90 12.00
C ILE A 34 5.21 -8.76 10.74
N VAL A 35 4.68 -8.08 9.71
CA VAL A 35 5.31 -8.01 8.38
C VAL A 35 6.54 -7.09 8.41
N VAL A 36 6.46 -5.90 9.02
CA VAL A 36 7.58 -4.94 9.03
C VAL A 36 8.88 -5.52 9.61
N PRO A 37 8.90 -6.16 10.80
CA PRO A 37 10.13 -6.78 11.31
C PRO A 37 10.60 -7.96 10.44
N LEU A 38 9.69 -8.72 9.82
CA LEU A 38 10.06 -9.75 8.85
C LEU A 38 10.78 -9.14 7.64
N THR A 39 10.30 -8.01 7.12
CA THR A 39 10.92 -7.29 5.99
C THR A 39 12.27 -6.69 6.37
N LEU A 40 12.39 -6.16 7.60
CA LEU A 40 13.65 -5.66 8.15
C LEU A 40 14.69 -6.78 8.38
N THR A 41 14.25 -7.97 8.81
CA THR A 41 15.17 -9.12 8.92
C THR A 41 15.62 -9.60 7.54
N LEU A 42 14.74 -9.61 6.54
CA LEU A 42 15.10 -9.92 5.15
C LEU A 42 16.12 -8.95 4.56
N LYS A 43 16.10 -7.67 4.97
CA LYS A 43 17.14 -6.69 4.61
C LYS A 43 18.55 -7.18 4.93
N LYS A 44 18.73 -7.93 6.02
CA LYS A 44 20.03 -8.44 6.46
C LYS A 44 20.56 -9.54 5.54
N TRP A 45 19.67 -10.24 4.84
CA TRP A 45 19.98 -11.40 3.99
C TRP A 45 19.89 -11.10 2.50
N CYS A 46 19.16 -10.06 2.10
CA CYS A 46 18.95 -9.68 0.70
C CYS A 46 19.05 -8.15 0.53
N ALA A 47 19.82 -7.69 -0.46
CA ALA A 47 19.91 -6.28 -0.83
C ALA A 47 18.64 -5.88 -1.61
N ILE A 48 17.57 -5.55 -0.89
CA ILE A 48 16.28 -5.13 -1.43
C ILE A 48 15.99 -3.73 -0.89
N PRO A 49 15.33 -2.83 -1.64
CA PRO A 49 14.88 -1.53 -1.14
C PRO A 49 13.75 -1.67 -0.09
N VAL A 50 14.12 -2.11 1.12
CA VAL A 50 13.18 -2.44 2.21
C VAL A 50 12.30 -1.26 2.61
N ASN A 51 12.80 -0.03 2.56
CA ASN A 51 11.98 1.15 2.83
C ASN A 51 10.82 1.28 1.84
N ARG A 52 11.05 0.98 0.55
CA ARG A 52 9.97 0.97 -0.45
C ARG A 52 9.03 -0.19 -0.23
N LEU A 53 9.58 -1.37 0.07
CA LEU A 53 8.79 -2.57 0.30
C LEU A 53 7.83 -2.39 1.48
N ILE A 54 8.28 -1.78 2.59
CA ILE A 54 7.43 -1.45 3.74
C ILE A 54 6.27 -0.53 3.36
N ILE A 55 6.48 0.47 2.48
CA ILE A 55 5.40 1.33 1.99
C ILE A 55 4.36 0.50 1.22
N PHE A 56 4.82 -0.36 0.32
CA PHE A 56 3.92 -1.24 -0.44
C PHE A 56 3.21 -2.27 0.44
N GLU A 57 3.86 -2.80 1.47
CA GLU A 57 3.26 -3.67 2.47
C GLU A 57 2.18 -2.92 3.26
N ALA A 58 2.43 -1.69 3.72
CA ALA A 58 1.43 -0.88 4.40
C ALA A 58 0.20 -0.62 3.52
N LEU A 59 0.41 -0.31 2.24
CA LEU A 59 -0.67 -0.16 1.27
C LEU A 59 -1.42 -1.48 1.03
N ALA A 60 -0.71 -2.61 0.99
CA ALA A 60 -1.27 -3.94 0.75
C ALA A 60 -2.11 -4.43 1.94
N VAL A 61 -1.62 -4.24 3.16
CA VAL A 61 -2.34 -4.50 4.40
C VAL A 61 -3.62 -3.65 4.45
N ASN A 62 -3.54 -2.37 4.05
CA ASN A 62 -4.73 -1.51 3.96
C ASN A 62 -5.75 -2.04 2.95
N ALA A 63 -5.32 -2.36 1.73
CA ALA A 63 -6.20 -2.92 0.70
C ALA A 63 -6.80 -4.28 1.11
N GLY A 64 -6.01 -5.16 1.72
CA GLY A 64 -6.45 -6.47 2.21
C GLY A 64 -7.47 -6.36 3.34
N SER A 65 -7.23 -5.47 4.31
CA SER A 65 -8.13 -5.28 5.47
C SER A 65 -9.56 -4.85 5.12
N LEU A 66 -9.78 -4.29 3.92
CA LEU A 66 -11.10 -3.90 3.43
C LEU A 66 -11.98 -5.10 3.06
N LEU A 67 -11.38 -6.23 2.69
CA LEU A 67 -12.10 -7.39 2.18
C LEU A 67 -12.99 -8.05 3.24
N THR A 68 -12.54 -8.07 4.49
CA THR A 68 -13.23 -8.75 5.60
C THR A 68 -13.56 -7.77 6.72
N PRO A 69 -14.71 -7.90 7.39
CA PRO A 69 -15.07 -7.04 8.50
C PRO A 69 -14.06 -7.09 9.64
N ILE A 70 -13.39 -8.23 9.84
CA ILE A 70 -12.38 -8.44 10.88
C ILE A 70 -11.10 -7.62 10.63
N GLY A 71 -10.73 -7.41 9.36
CA GLY A 71 -9.44 -6.84 8.99
C GLY A 71 -9.22 -5.39 9.45
N ASN A 72 -10.30 -4.63 9.67
CA ASN A 72 -10.20 -3.24 10.14
C ASN A 72 -11.39 -2.87 11.05
N PRO A 73 -11.17 -2.21 12.20
CA PRO A 73 -12.24 -1.70 13.08
C PRO A 73 -13.35 -0.93 12.34
N GLN A 74 -13.00 -0.17 11.30
CA GLN A 74 -13.98 0.55 10.47
C GLN A 74 -14.97 -0.39 9.78
N ASN A 75 -14.50 -1.55 9.34
CA ASN A 75 -15.31 -2.55 8.66
C ASN A 75 -16.19 -3.34 9.65
N ILE A 76 -15.70 -3.55 10.88
CA ILE A 76 -16.51 -4.07 12.00
C ILE A 76 -17.69 -3.14 12.28
N LEU A 77 -17.47 -1.82 12.32
CA LEU A 77 -18.52 -0.84 12.59
C LEU A 77 -19.58 -0.82 11.47
N LEU A 78 -19.13 -0.89 10.22
CA LEU A 78 -20.03 -0.99 9.06
C LEU A 78 -20.87 -2.26 9.15
N TRP A 79 -20.24 -3.41 9.37
CA TRP A 79 -20.97 -4.68 9.53
C TRP A 79 -21.98 -4.65 10.68
N GLY A 80 -21.58 -4.11 11.83
CA GLY A 80 -22.44 -3.98 13.02
C GLY A 80 -23.68 -3.09 12.79
N ARG A 81 -23.62 -2.13 11.85
CA ARG A 81 -24.77 -1.28 11.48
C ARG A 81 -25.56 -1.80 10.29
N SER A 82 -24.91 -2.50 9.36
CA SER A 82 -25.54 -2.87 8.10
C SER A 82 -26.55 -4.02 8.29
N GLY A 83 -26.35 -4.94 9.24
CA GLY A 83 -27.22 -6.10 9.45
C GLY A 83 -27.13 -7.28 8.45
N PRO A 84 -26.36 -7.28 7.32
CA PRO A 84 -26.26 -8.44 6.46
C PRO A 84 -25.32 -9.51 7.05
N GLN A 85 -25.53 -10.73 6.57
CA GLN A 85 -24.67 -11.87 6.84
C GLN A 85 -23.26 -11.60 6.29
N LEU A 86 -22.23 -12.10 6.98
CA LEU A 86 -20.81 -11.92 6.67
C LEU A 86 -20.45 -12.06 5.17
N PRO A 87 -20.98 -13.05 4.42
CA PRO A 87 -20.69 -13.20 2.98
C PRO A 87 -21.23 -12.07 2.11
N GLY A 88 -22.33 -11.44 2.50
CA GLY A 88 -22.93 -10.32 1.76
C GLY A 88 -22.06 -9.06 1.82
N VAL A 89 -21.50 -8.75 2.99
CA VAL A 89 -20.53 -7.65 3.15
C VAL A 89 -19.26 -7.91 2.35
N ILE A 90 -18.73 -9.15 2.44
CA ILE A 90 -17.53 -9.53 1.68
C ILE A 90 -17.80 -9.40 0.17
N GLY A 91 -18.94 -9.86 -0.32
CA GLY A 91 -19.30 -9.73 -1.74
C GLY A 91 -19.39 -8.29 -2.23
N GLN A 92 -19.86 -7.36 -1.39
CA GLN A 92 -19.92 -5.93 -1.70
C GLN A 92 -18.55 -5.25 -1.65
N MET A 93 -17.68 -5.65 -0.72
CA MET A 93 -16.34 -5.08 -0.55
C MET A 93 -15.30 -5.67 -1.51
N LEU A 94 -15.53 -6.89 -2.01
CA LEU A 94 -14.67 -7.61 -2.95
C LEU A 94 -14.30 -6.79 -4.20
N PRO A 95 -15.23 -6.16 -4.95
CA PRO A 95 -14.87 -5.39 -6.15
C PRO A 95 -13.96 -4.20 -5.83
N LEU A 96 -14.19 -3.53 -4.69
CA LEU A 96 -13.35 -2.42 -4.24
C LEU A 96 -11.96 -2.91 -3.82
N ALA A 97 -11.90 -3.98 -3.02
CA ALA A 97 -10.63 -4.59 -2.59
C ALA A 97 -9.83 -5.10 -3.79
N ALA A 98 -10.48 -5.71 -4.78
CA ALA A 98 -9.86 -6.16 -6.02
C ALA A 98 -9.30 -4.98 -6.84
N ALA A 99 -10.05 -3.89 -6.99
CA ALA A 99 -9.56 -2.69 -7.68
C ALA A 99 -8.33 -2.08 -6.99
N MET A 100 -8.34 -2.00 -5.66
CA MET A 100 -7.18 -1.56 -4.86
C MET A 100 -5.97 -2.49 -5.03
N MET A 101 -6.19 -3.81 -4.98
CA MET A 101 -5.11 -4.77 -5.19
C MET A 101 -4.55 -4.75 -6.62
N ILE A 102 -5.39 -4.61 -7.64
CA ILE A 102 -4.95 -4.53 -9.04
C ILE A 102 -4.13 -3.25 -9.26
N THR A 103 -4.60 -2.11 -8.76
CA THR A 103 -3.84 -0.84 -8.85
C THR A 103 -2.52 -0.92 -8.09
N LEU A 104 -2.51 -1.56 -6.90
CA LEU A 104 -1.30 -1.77 -6.13
C LEU A 104 -0.32 -2.71 -6.83
N LEU A 105 -0.79 -3.79 -7.45
CA LEU A 105 0.04 -4.71 -8.24
C LEU A 105 0.60 -4.01 -9.49
N ALA A 106 -0.20 -3.17 -10.16
CA ALA A 106 0.25 -2.34 -11.27
C ALA A 106 1.31 -1.32 -10.82
N LEU A 107 1.12 -0.67 -9.68
CA LEU A 107 2.10 0.24 -9.09
C LEU A 107 3.36 -0.52 -8.65
N CYS A 108 3.24 -1.70 -8.05
CA CYS A 108 4.37 -2.57 -7.77
C CYS A 108 5.13 -2.90 -9.06
N TRP A 109 4.42 -3.23 -10.12
CA TRP A 109 5.02 -3.54 -11.41
C TRP A 109 5.74 -2.33 -12.04
N CYS A 110 5.17 -1.13 -11.92
CA CYS A 110 5.78 0.11 -12.43
C CYS A 110 6.91 0.66 -11.56
N CYS A 111 6.84 0.51 -10.23
CA CYS A 111 7.78 1.11 -9.28
C CYS A 111 8.93 0.16 -8.90
N PHE A 112 8.73 -1.15 -8.96
CA PHE A 112 9.82 -2.12 -8.83
C PHE A 112 10.33 -2.51 -10.22
N SER A 113 11.50 -1.98 -10.55
CA SER A 113 12.20 -2.35 -11.78
C SER A 113 12.56 -3.85 -11.76
N ALA A 114 12.47 -4.53 -12.91
CA ALA A 114 12.94 -5.90 -13.10
C ALA A 114 14.47 -6.01 -13.15
N ALA A 115 15.17 -5.11 -12.44
CA ALA A 115 16.61 -5.12 -12.32
C ALA A 115 17.06 -6.30 -11.42
N ARG A 116 18.19 -6.92 -11.76
CA ARG A 116 18.82 -7.93 -10.90
C ARG A 116 19.24 -7.29 -9.59
N LEU A 117 19.15 -8.06 -8.49
CA LEU A 117 19.65 -7.69 -7.17
C LEU A 117 21.05 -7.09 -7.29
N THR A 118 21.14 -5.77 -7.18
CA THR A 118 22.42 -5.06 -7.15
C THR A 118 22.73 -4.77 -5.70
N TYR A 119 23.76 -5.45 -5.21
CA TYR A 119 24.22 -5.39 -3.84
C TYR A 119 24.84 -4.01 -3.59
N HIS A 120 24.00 -3.04 -3.19
CA HIS A 120 24.45 -1.77 -2.62
C HIS A 120 23.81 -1.61 -1.25
N SER A 121 24.58 -2.01 -0.24
CA SER A 121 24.42 -1.65 1.15
C SER A 121 24.69 -0.15 1.32
N GLY A 122 23.69 0.68 1.04
CA GLY A 122 23.87 2.13 1.12
C GLY A 122 22.64 2.97 0.78
N ASP A 123 21.44 2.58 1.19
CA ASP A 123 20.32 3.53 1.14
C ASP A 123 20.54 4.59 2.21
N ARG A 124 20.96 5.78 1.77
CA ARG A 124 20.91 7.02 2.55
C ARG A 124 19.52 7.08 3.20
N VAL A 125 19.46 7.20 4.53
CA VAL A 125 18.24 7.65 5.21
C VAL A 125 17.67 8.81 4.41
N PRO A 126 16.39 8.75 3.98
CA PRO A 126 15.83 9.79 3.15
C PRO A 126 16.04 11.12 3.86
N SER A 127 16.80 12.02 3.22
CA SER A 127 17.02 13.35 3.78
C SER A 127 15.65 14.00 3.99
N TRP A 128 15.46 14.64 5.15
CA TRP A 128 14.25 15.36 5.45
C TRP A 128 13.97 16.37 4.33
N ARG A 129 12.93 16.11 3.54
CA ARG A 129 12.51 16.96 2.41
C ARG A 129 11.22 17.68 2.80
N PRO A 130 11.29 18.76 3.59
CA PRO A 130 10.10 19.44 4.10
C PRO A 130 9.22 19.96 2.97
N LYS A 131 9.81 20.34 1.83
CA LYS A 131 9.07 20.76 0.62
C LYS A 131 8.15 19.67 0.06
N LEU A 132 8.52 18.38 0.15
CA LEU A 132 7.61 17.27 -0.20
C LEU A 132 6.47 17.17 0.78
N VAL A 133 6.79 17.22 2.08
CA VAL A 133 5.80 17.03 3.15
C VAL A 133 4.75 18.13 3.07
N TRP A 134 5.19 19.38 2.95
CA TRP A 134 4.31 20.53 2.74
C TRP A 134 3.54 20.43 1.42
N GLY A 135 4.17 19.98 0.33
CA GLY A 135 3.49 19.77 -0.96
C GLY A 135 2.39 18.71 -0.87
N CYS A 136 2.66 17.55 -0.27
CA CYS A 136 1.66 16.52 -0.01
C CYS A 136 0.55 17.03 0.90
N LEU A 137 0.88 17.79 1.95
CA LEU A 137 -0.08 18.33 2.89
C LEU A 137 -1.02 19.35 2.22
N VAL A 138 -0.49 20.24 1.39
CA VAL A 138 -1.29 21.19 0.60
C VAL A 138 -2.17 20.45 -0.41
N LEU A 139 -1.62 19.52 -1.18
CA LEU A 139 -2.40 18.72 -2.13
C LEU A 139 -3.50 17.92 -1.44
N TYR A 140 -3.24 17.39 -0.25
CA TYR A 140 -4.22 16.68 0.56
C TYR A 140 -5.36 17.59 1.02
N LEU A 141 -5.06 18.81 1.49
CA LEU A 141 -6.08 19.80 1.86
C LEU A 141 -6.91 20.26 0.66
N VAL A 142 -6.28 20.48 -0.49
CA VAL A 142 -6.98 20.81 -1.75
C VAL A 142 -7.90 19.66 -2.17
N PHE A 143 -7.47 18.42 -2.00
CA PHE A 143 -8.30 17.26 -2.29
C PHE A 143 -9.49 17.14 -1.33
N LEU A 144 -9.28 17.33 -0.02
CA LEU A 144 -10.35 17.30 0.99
C LEU A 144 -11.42 18.36 0.71
N THR A 145 -11.00 19.59 0.41
CA THR A 145 -11.93 20.68 0.06
C THR A 145 -12.69 20.40 -1.23
N ALA A 146 -12.05 19.82 -2.24
CA ALA A 146 -12.71 19.39 -3.48
C ALA A 146 -13.74 18.26 -3.26
N LEU A 147 -13.43 17.32 -2.34
CA LEU A 147 -14.35 16.26 -1.92
C LEU A 147 -15.61 16.82 -1.26
N GLU A 148 -15.44 17.77 -0.34
CA GLU A 148 -16.54 18.43 0.36
C GLU A 148 -17.47 19.19 -0.61
N MET A 149 -16.88 19.79 -1.66
CA MET A 149 -17.62 20.48 -2.74
C MET A 149 -18.26 19.54 -3.77
N LYS A 150 -18.30 18.22 -3.52
CA LYS A 150 -18.77 17.17 -4.47
C LYS A 150 -18.04 17.14 -5.83
N GLN A 151 -16.86 17.73 -5.92
CA GLN A 151 -16.04 17.81 -7.14
C GLN A 151 -14.81 16.89 -7.08
N GLY A 152 -14.97 15.69 -6.51
CA GLY A 152 -13.87 14.75 -6.26
C GLY A 152 -13.06 14.37 -7.51
N LEU A 153 -13.71 14.29 -8.69
CA LEU A 153 -13.04 13.98 -9.97
C LEU A 153 -12.03 15.08 -10.37
N TRP A 154 -12.37 16.35 -10.16
CA TRP A 154 -11.48 17.49 -10.44
C TRP A 154 -10.33 17.58 -9.44
N GLY A 155 -10.61 17.28 -8.16
CA GLY A 155 -9.57 17.15 -7.14
C GLY A 155 -8.57 16.03 -7.48
N LEU A 156 -9.05 14.91 -8.00
CA LEU A 156 -8.22 13.79 -8.42
C LEU A 156 -7.38 14.13 -9.66
N ALA A 157 -7.96 14.84 -10.65
CA ALA A 157 -7.22 15.35 -11.80
C ALA A 157 -6.11 16.33 -11.40
N LEU A 158 -6.40 17.26 -10.47
CA LEU A 158 -5.40 18.22 -9.94
C LEU A 158 -4.26 17.52 -9.20
N LEU A 159 -4.55 16.47 -8.43
CA LEU A 159 -3.54 15.63 -7.79
C LEU A 159 -2.62 14.95 -8.81
N VAL A 160 -3.19 14.34 -9.85
CA VAL A 160 -2.43 13.66 -10.91
C VAL A 160 -1.54 14.67 -11.65
N ILE A 161 -2.07 15.84 -12.00
CA ILE A 161 -1.31 16.91 -12.66
C ILE A 161 -0.20 17.43 -11.75
N GLY A 162 -0.51 17.72 -10.48
CA GLY A 162 0.47 18.18 -9.50
C GLY A 162 1.60 17.18 -9.30
N PHE A 163 1.29 15.89 -9.24
CA PHE A 163 2.27 14.82 -9.14
C PHE A 163 3.12 14.68 -10.42
N CYS A 164 2.52 14.74 -11.61
CA CYS A 164 3.23 14.71 -12.89
C CYS A 164 4.16 15.91 -13.07
N CYS A 165 3.71 17.12 -12.74
CA CYS A 165 4.53 18.33 -12.77
C CYS A 165 5.69 18.28 -11.78
N TRP A 166 5.49 17.66 -10.61
CA TRP A 166 6.53 17.54 -9.60
C TRP A 166 7.56 16.44 -9.93
N ARG A 167 7.15 15.35 -10.60
CA ARG A 167 8.03 14.26 -11.07
C ARG A 167 8.90 14.64 -12.28
N GLY A 168 8.52 15.67 -13.03
CA GLY A 168 9.26 16.18 -14.20
C GLY A 168 10.42 17.13 -13.87
N ARG A 169 10.72 17.38 -12.60
CA ARG A 169 11.85 18.17 -12.10
C ARG A 169 12.76 17.31 -11.22
#